data_AF-A0A7W0S8W0-F1
#
_entry.id   AF-A0A7W0S8W0-F1
#
_cell.length_a   1.000
_cell.length_b   1.000
_cell.length_c   1.000
_cell.angle_alpha   90.00
_cell.angle_beta   90.00
_cell.angle_gamma   90.00
#
_symmetry.space_group_name_H-M   'P 1'
#
loop_
_entity.id
_entity.type
_entity.pdbx_description
1 polymer ?
#
loop_
_entity_poly.entity_id
_entity_poly.type
_entity_poly.pdbx_seq_one_letter_code
_entity_poly.pdbx_strand_id
1 'polypeptide(L)'
;MSAHADSHHHGPPIAHKSSRVDASVLGMFLFIASEAMLFGAFFTAYFMVRVVNPEAPDWPLEPFHLPVFIAGVNTVVLVTSSFTMHWALQSIKRGNRTGLKAGLVLTFFMGLAFLITQMLEYARIGFNPADGVFGTIFYGLTGLHGAHVFVGLTLLGIATVRAFRGHYTAEHHHGVELPGIYWHFVDVMWIVVYATIYLI
;
A
#
# COMPACT_ATOMS: atom_id res chain seq x y z
N MET A 1 53.53 -44.63 -19.44
CA MET A 1 52.60 -43.80 -20.25
C MET A 1 51.43 -43.49 -19.33
N SER A 2 51.33 -42.24 -18.88
CA SER A 2 50.47 -41.81 -17.77
C SER A 2 48.99 -41.87 -18.16
N ALA A 3 48.17 -42.49 -17.31
CA ALA A 3 46.72 -42.49 -17.46
C ALA A 3 46.18 -41.11 -17.03
N HIS A 4 45.72 -40.32 -18.01
CA HIS A 4 45.00 -39.08 -17.76
C HIS A 4 43.59 -39.43 -17.26
N ALA A 5 43.34 -39.20 -15.97
CA ALA A 5 42.00 -39.21 -15.41
C ALA A 5 41.33 -37.87 -15.75
N ASP A 6 40.38 -37.89 -16.68
CA ASP A 6 39.51 -36.75 -16.96
C ASP A 6 38.58 -36.51 -15.77
N SER A 7 38.91 -35.51 -14.95
CA SER A 7 38.04 -35.03 -13.88
C SER A 7 36.88 -34.23 -14.49
N HIS A 8 35.76 -34.89 -14.75
CA HIS A 8 34.51 -34.24 -15.12
C HIS A 8 34.04 -33.31 -13.99
N HIS A 9 34.31 -32.01 -14.13
CA HIS A 9 33.76 -30.98 -13.26
C HIS A 9 32.25 -30.87 -13.48
N HIS A 10 31.47 -31.56 -12.66
CA HIS A 10 30.04 -31.28 -12.53
C HIS A 10 29.89 -29.93 -11.82
N GLY A 11 29.46 -28.91 -12.56
CA GLY A 11 29.00 -27.66 -11.96
C GLY A 11 27.84 -27.91 -10.99
N PRO A 12 27.54 -26.97 -10.08
CA PRO A 12 26.44 -27.12 -9.15
C PRO A 12 25.15 -27.44 -9.93
N PRO A 13 24.30 -28.35 -9.40
CA PRO A 13 23.08 -28.74 -10.07
C PRO A 13 22.21 -27.52 -10.37
N ILE A 14 21.61 -27.51 -11.56
CA ILE A 14 20.68 -26.48 -12.00
C ILE A 14 19.58 -26.33 -10.93
N ALA A 15 19.45 -25.13 -10.36
CA ALA A 15 18.45 -24.85 -9.34
C ALA A 15 17.05 -25.06 -9.94
N HIS A 16 16.40 -26.17 -9.58
CA HIS A 16 15.03 -26.44 -9.99
C HIS A 16 14.10 -25.44 -9.28
N LYS A 17 13.45 -24.55 -10.05
CA LYS A 17 12.33 -23.74 -9.55
C LYS A 17 11.20 -24.70 -9.15
N SER A 18 11.04 -25.00 -7.85
CA SER A 18 10.01 -25.93 -7.36
C SER A 18 8.61 -25.29 -7.32
N SER A 19 8.53 -23.95 -7.34
CA SER A 19 7.30 -23.17 -7.34
C SER A 19 6.99 -22.63 -8.74
N ARG A 20 5.72 -22.75 -9.17
CA ARG A 20 5.20 -22.07 -10.37
C ARG A 20 5.12 -20.55 -10.20
N VAL A 21 5.20 -20.05 -8.97
CA VAL A 21 5.11 -18.62 -8.61
C VAL A 21 6.51 -18.07 -8.37
N ASP A 22 6.78 -16.89 -8.93
CA ASP A 22 8.03 -16.17 -8.72
C ASP A 22 8.25 -15.85 -7.23
N ALA A 23 9.47 -16.06 -6.73
CA ALA A 23 9.78 -15.91 -5.31
C ALA A 23 9.54 -14.48 -4.80
N SER A 24 9.79 -13.47 -5.64
CA SER A 24 9.57 -12.06 -5.31
C SER A 24 8.09 -11.75 -5.08
N VAL A 25 7.24 -12.32 -5.93
CA VAL A 25 5.78 -12.15 -5.87
C VAL A 25 5.21 -12.88 -4.66
N LEU A 26 5.66 -14.12 -4.41
CA LEU A 26 5.27 -14.86 -3.21
C LEU A 26 5.68 -14.13 -1.93
N GLY A 27 6.91 -13.60 -1.89
CA GLY A 27 7.40 -12.79 -0.77
C GLY A 27 6.55 -11.55 -0.52
N MET A 28 6.15 -10.85 -1.59
CA MET A 28 5.24 -9.69 -1.49
C MET A 28 3.88 -10.08 -0.92
N PHE A 29 3.29 -11.20 -1.35
CA PHE A 29 2.01 -11.65 -0.81
C PHE A 29 2.10 -12.04 0.67
N LEU A 30 3.16 -12.74 1.09
CA LEU A 30 3.37 -13.08 2.50
C LEU A 30 3.56 -11.83 3.37
N PHE A 31 4.31 -10.85 2.86
CA PHE A 31 4.47 -9.55 3.53
C PHE A 31 3.13 -8.80 3.64
N ILE A 32 2.34 -8.75 2.58
CA ILE A 32 0.99 -8.15 2.61
C ILE A 32 0.09 -8.87 3.61
N ALA A 33 0.16 -10.20 3.67
CA ALA A 33 -0.62 -10.98 4.61
C ALA A 33 -0.25 -10.65 6.07
N SER A 34 1.04 -10.46 6.39
CA SER A 34 1.44 -10.04 7.74
C SER A 34 0.97 -8.63 8.08
N GLU A 35 1.04 -7.68 7.14
CA GLU A 35 0.52 -6.32 7.36
C GLU A 35 -1.01 -6.32 7.52
N ALA A 36 -1.73 -7.14 6.74
CA ALA A 36 -3.18 -7.29 6.89
C ALA A 36 -3.57 -7.81 8.27
N MET A 37 -2.78 -8.74 8.85
CA MET A 37 -2.97 -9.19 10.23
C MET A 37 -2.71 -8.08 11.25
N LEU A 38 -1.69 -7.25 11.03
CA LEU A 38 -1.40 -6.08 11.87
C LEU A 38 -2.61 -5.11 11.88
N PHE A 39 -3.14 -4.76 10.70
CA PHE A 39 -4.38 -3.95 10.61
C PHE A 39 -5.56 -4.65 11.28
N GLY A 40 -5.71 -5.97 11.09
CA GLY A 40 -6.76 -6.77 11.71
C GLY A 40 -6.77 -6.69 13.24
N ALA A 41 -5.61 -6.60 13.88
CA ALA A 41 -5.51 -6.39 15.33
C ALA A 41 -6.07 -5.03 15.76
N PHE A 42 -5.75 -3.95 15.03
CA PHE A 42 -6.30 -2.62 15.31
C PHE A 42 -7.80 -2.53 15.05
N PHE A 43 -8.31 -3.15 13.97
CA PHE A 43 -9.76 -3.22 13.74
C PHE A 43 -10.48 -4.00 14.85
N THR A 44 -9.88 -5.10 15.33
CA THR A 44 -10.45 -5.86 16.44
C THR A 44 -10.52 -4.99 17.70
N ALA A 45 -9.49 -4.20 17.99
CA ALA A 45 -9.50 -3.25 19.10
C ALA A 45 -10.61 -2.19 18.93
N TYR A 46 -10.76 -1.62 17.73
CA TYR A 46 -11.84 -0.66 17.42
C TYR A 46 -13.23 -1.26 17.68
N PHE A 47 -13.52 -2.43 17.10
CA PHE A 47 -14.82 -3.07 17.26
C PHE A 47 -15.09 -3.50 18.70
N MET A 48 -14.09 -3.95 19.45
CA MET A 48 -14.27 -4.28 20.86
C MET A 48 -14.67 -3.06 21.69
N VAL A 49 -14.01 -1.91 21.48
CA VAL A 49 -14.39 -0.67 22.17
C VAL A 49 -15.82 -0.29 21.81
N ARG A 50 -16.22 -0.45 20.55
CA ARG A 50 -17.59 -0.13 20.11
C ARG A 50 -18.65 -1.07 20.70
N VAL A 51 -18.33 -2.36 20.88
CA VAL A 51 -19.25 -3.34 21.51
C VAL A 51 -19.38 -3.12 23.02
N VAL A 52 -18.29 -2.75 23.70
CA VAL A 52 -18.28 -2.52 25.16
C VAL A 52 -18.96 -1.20 25.55
N ASN A 53 -19.18 -0.28 24.60
CA ASN A 53 -19.88 0.99 24.81
C ASN A 53 -21.22 1.03 24.05
N PRO A 54 -22.20 0.17 24.38
CA PRO A 54 -23.46 0.06 23.64
C PRO A 54 -24.40 1.26 23.83
N GLU A 55 -24.16 2.10 24.84
CA GLU A 55 -24.99 3.28 25.15
C GLU A 55 -24.58 4.54 24.36
N ALA A 56 -23.55 4.47 23.52
CA ALA A 56 -23.15 5.57 22.65
C ALA A 56 -24.18 5.77 21.51
N PRO A 57 -25.03 6.81 21.52
CA PRO A 57 -26.10 6.99 20.54
C PRO A 57 -25.54 7.40 19.17
N ASP A 58 -24.45 8.17 19.19
CA ASP A 58 -23.67 8.61 18.04
C ASP A 58 -22.21 8.21 18.28
N TRP A 59 -21.64 7.42 17.35
CA TRP A 59 -20.25 6.99 17.42
C TRP A 59 -19.46 7.61 16.24
N PRO A 60 -18.34 8.30 16.50
CA PRO A 60 -17.73 8.55 17.81
C PRO A 60 -18.53 9.58 18.65
N LEU A 61 -18.44 9.43 19.98
CA LEU A 61 -19.12 10.30 20.95
C LEU A 61 -18.66 11.77 20.81
N GLU A 62 -19.53 12.74 21.13
CA GLU A 62 -19.09 14.13 21.26
C GLU A 62 -17.86 14.23 22.18
N PRO A 63 -16.82 15.00 21.82
CA PRO A 63 -16.76 16.06 20.80
C PRO A 63 -16.13 15.63 19.45
N PHE A 64 -15.98 14.34 19.15
CA PHE A 64 -15.26 13.88 17.96
C PHE A 64 -16.04 14.14 16.65
N HIS A 65 -15.68 15.20 15.92
CA HIS A 65 -16.29 15.53 14.62
C HIS A 65 -15.33 15.17 13.47
N LEU A 66 -15.67 14.14 12.71
CA LEU A 66 -14.87 13.70 11.57
C LEU A 66 -15.33 14.41 10.28
N PRO A 67 -14.41 14.95 9.46
CA PRO A 67 -14.77 15.60 8.20
C PRO A 67 -15.02 14.57 7.09
N VAL A 68 -16.12 13.82 7.20
CA VAL A 68 -16.48 12.70 6.31
C VAL A 68 -16.45 13.09 4.83
N PHE A 69 -16.88 14.32 4.48
CA PHE A 69 -16.84 14.77 3.09
C PHE A 69 -15.42 14.92 2.54
N ILE A 70 -14.51 15.53 3.32
CA ILE A 70 -13.11 15.72 2.89
C ILE A 70 -12.42 14.37 2.80
N ALA A 71 -12.59 13.51 3.81
CA ALA A 71 -12.07 12.15 3.81
C ALA A 71 -12.64 11.30 2.66
N GLY A 72 -13.92 11.50 2.30
CA GLY A 72 -14.56 10.85 1.15
C GLY A 72 -13.96 11.28 -0.19
N VAL A 73 -13.78 12.58 -0.41
CA VAL A 73 -13.07 13.10 -1.60
C VAL A 73 -11.65 12.54 -1.66
N ASN A 74 -10.95 12.49 -0.52
CA ASN A 74 -9.60 11.98 -0.45
C ASN A 74 -9.52 10.48 -0.82
N THR A 75 -10.51 9.71 -0.35
CA THR A 75 -10.67 8.29 -0.71
C THR A 75 -10.89 8.10 -2.22
N VAL A 76 -11.72 8.94 -2.85
CA VAL A 76 -11.92 8.89 -4.31
C VAL A 76 -10.60 9.17 -5.06
N VAL A 77 -9.80 10.12 -4.58
CA VAL A 77 -8.47 10.40 -5.15
C VAL A 77 -7.58 9.16 -5.02
N LEU A 78 -7.51 8.53 -3.85
CA LEU A 78 -6.68 7.35 -3.64
C LEU A 78 -7.10 6.17 -4.52
N VAL A 79 -8.41 5.88 -4.59
CA VAL A 79 -8.96 4.82 -5.45
C VAL A 79 -8.67 5.10 -6.93
N THR A 80 -8.81 6.35 -7.36
CA THR A 80 -8.46 6.74 -8.73
C THR A 80 -6.97 6.53 -9.01
N SER A 81 -6.09 6.73 -8.01
CA SER A 81 -4.64 6.50 -8.14
C SER A 81 -4.28 5.03 -8.38
N SER A 82 -5.08 4.08 -7.86
CA SER A 82 -4.95 2.67 -8.18
C SER A 82 -5.20 2.40 -9.66
N PHE A 83 -6.25 2.98 -10.23
CA PHE A 83 -6.52 2.81 -11.67
C PHE A 83 -5.38 3.35 -12.53
N THR A 84 -4.79 4.48 -12.16
CA THR A 84 -3.65 5.05 -12.90
C THR A 84 -2.39 4.21 -12.75
N MET A 85 -2.20 3.56 -11.59
CA MET A 85 -1.09 2.62 -11.38
C MET A 85 -1.25 1.36 -12.23
N HIS A 86 -2.46 0.82 -12.28
CA HIS A 86 -2.78 -0.32 -13.13
C HIS A 86 -2.57 0.01 -14.62
N TRP A 87 -2.98 1.22 -15.04
CA TRP A 87 -2.74 1.71 -16.39
C TRP A 87 -1.25 1.85 -16.70
N ALA A 88 -0.43 2.32 -15.75
CA ALA A 88 1.02 2.39 -15.90
C ALA A 88 1.65 1.00 -16.14
N LEU A 89 1.25 0.02 -15.34
CA LEU A 89 1.71 -1.36 -15.46
C LEU A 89 1.28 -1.99 -16.78
N GLN A 90 0.04 -1.79 -17.20
CA GLN A 90 -0.44 -2.33 -18.47
C GLN A 90 0.22 -1.64 -19.68
N SER A 91 0.55 -0.36 -19.57
CA SER A 91 1.27 0.38 -20.59
C SER A 91 2.67 -0.20 -20.83
N ILE A 92 3.43 -0.51 -19.78
CA ILE A 92 4.76 -1.12 -19.95
C ILE A 92 4.69 -2.55 -20.47
N LYS A 93 3.68 -3.34 -20.07
CA LYS A 93 3.43 -4.69 -20.62
C LYS A 93 3.17 -4.65 -22.13
N ARG A 94 2.60 -3.56 -22.65
CA ARG A 94 2.40 -3.29 -24.09
C ARG A 94 3.58 -2.59 -24.77
N GLY A 95 4.70 -2.39 -24.07
CA GLY A 95 5.87 -1.66 -24.57
C GLY A 95 5.73 -0.13 -24.62
N ASN A 96 4.60 0.43 -24.17
CA ASN A 96 4.37 1.88 -24.13
C ASN A 96 5.03 2.52 -22.90
N ARG A 97 6.26 3.02 -23.09
CA ARG A 97 7.03 3.71 -22.05
C ARG A 97 6.45 5.07 -21.65
N THR A 98 5.78 5.77 -22.56
CA THR A 98 5.17 7.08 -22.27
C THR A 98 3.99 6.90 -21.33
N GLY A 99 3.14 5.91 -21.59
CA GLY A 99 2.02 5.55 -20.70
C GLY A 99 2.48 5.10 -19.32
N LEU A 100 3.58 4.34 -19.23
CA LEU A 100 4.20 3.99 -17.94
C LEU A 100 4.58 5.24 -17.14
N LYS A 101 5.33 6.16 -17.75
CA LYS A 101 5.80 7.39 -17.08
C LYS A 101 4.63 8.26 -16.64
N ALA A 102 3.65 8.48 -17.53
CA ALA A 102 2.47 9.28 -17.24
C ALA A 102 1.65 8.70 -16.09
N GLY A 103 1.37 7.39 -16.12
CA GLY A 103 0.60 6.72 -15.07
C GLY A 103 1.32 6.74 -13.71
N LEU A 104 2.64 6.46 -13.67
CA LEU A 104 3.42 6.51 -12.44
C LEU A 104 3.47 7.91 -11.82
N VAL A 105 3.70 8.94 -12.63
CA VAL A 105 3.73 10.34 -12.17
C VAL A 105 2.36 10.74 -11.62
N LEU A 106 1.28 10.38 -12.33
CA LEU A 106 -0.08 10.67 -11.89
C LEU A 106 -0.40 9.98 -10.56
N THR A 107 -0.12 8.68 -10.44
CA THR A 107 -0.31 7.95 -9.17
C THR A 107 0.49 8.59 -8.03
N PHE A 108 1.76 8.95 -8.26
CA PHE A 108 2.60 9.57 -7.24
C PHE A 108 2.01 10.89 -6.72
N PHE A 109 1.58 11.79 -7.61
CA PHE A 109 0.99 13.06 -7.18
C PHE A 109 -0.36 12.90 -6.49
N MET A 110 -1.18 11.94 -6.92
CA MET A 110 -2.46 11.66 -6.26
C MET A 110 -2.25 11.08 -4.86
N GLY A 111 -1.29 10.16 -4.69
CA GLY A 111 -0.93 9.66 -3.37
C GLY A 111 -0.30 10.74 -2.48
N LEU A 112 0.49 11.66 -3.04
CA LEU A 112 1.04 12.80 -2.30
C LEU A 112 -0.07 13.76 -1.85
N ALA A 113 -1.02 14.07 -2.74
CA ALA A 113 -2.19 14.88 -2.41
C ALA A 113 -3.01 14.23 -1.29
N PHE A 114 -3.13 12.90 -1.31
CA PHE A 114 -3.79 12.14 -0.26
C PHE A 114 -3.12 12.33 1.09
N LEU A 115 -1.79 12.15 1.14
CA LEU A 115 -1.04 12.25 2.38
C LEU A 115 -1.04 13.67 2.95
N ILE A 116 -0.95 14.70 2.08
CA ILE A 116 -1.05 16.11 2.48
C ILE A 116 -2.44 16.41 3.07
N THR A 117 -3.50 15.94 2.40
CA THR A 117 -4.88 16.15 2.89
C THR A 117 -5.07 15.49 4.25
N GLN A 118 -4.52 14.29 4.45
CA GLN A 118 -4.57 13.60 5.74
C GLN A 118 -3.83 14.36 6.86
N MET A 119 -2.67 14.94 6.56
CA MET A 119 -1.93 15.76 7.54
C MET A 119 -2.71 17.04 7.90
N LEU A 120 -3.35 17.68 6.91
CA LEU A 120 -4.19 18.86 7.14
C LEU A 120 -5.43 18.53 7.96
N GLU A 121 -6.00 17.34 7.77
CA GLU A 121 -7.08 16.83 8.60
C GLU A 121 -6.64 16.68 10.06
N TYR A 122 -5.51 16.03 10.33
CA TYR A 122 -4.98 15.91 11.70
C TYR A 122 -4.73 17.27 12.36
N ALA A 123 -4.27 18.27 11.60
CA ALA A 123 -4.07 19.62 12.12
C ALA A 123 -5.38 20.35 12.49
N ARG A 124 -6.54 19.88 11.99
CA ARG A 124 -7.86 20.52 12.18
C ARG A 124 -8.81 19.72 13.05
N ILE A 125 -8.54 18.45 13.31
CA ILE A 125 -9.50 17.50 13.90
C ILE A 125 -9.80 17.77 15.39
N GLY A 126 -9.04 18.67 16.04
CA GLY A 126 -9.40 19.24 17.35
C GLY A 126 -9.25 18.32 18.55
N PHE A 127 -8.83 17.07 18.36
CA PHE A 127 -8.53 16.11 19.43
C PHE A 127 -7.18 15.43 19.21
N ASN A 128 -6.56 14.98 20.30
CA ASN A 128 -5.23 14.36 20.34
C ASN A 128 -5.31 12.83 20.51
N PRO A 129 -4.20 12.10 20.22
CA PRO A 129 -4.12 10.66 20.48
C PRO A 129 -4.35 10.27 21.95
N ALA A 130 -4.10 11.20 22.88
CA ALA A 130 -4.26 11.00 24.32
C ALA A 130 -5.69 11.26 24.83
N ASP A 131 -6.59 11.78 23.99
CA ASP A 131 -7.92 12.24 24.41
C ASP A 131 -8.95 11.09 24.51
N GLY A 132 -8.50 9.94 25.01
CA GLY A 132 -9.31 8.75 25.23
C GLY A 132 -9.08 7.63 24.20
N VAL A 133 -9.76 6.51 24.43
CA VAL A 133 -9.53 5.26 23.70
C VAL A 133 -9.83 5.41 22.20
N PHE A 134 -10.87 6.17 21.84
CA PHE A 134 -11.19 6.44 20.43
C PHE A 134 -10.07 7.20 19.74
N GLY A 135 -9.56 8.29 20.33
CA GLY A 135 -8.46 9.08 19.78
C GLY A 135 -7.21 8.23 19.56
N THR A 136 -6.82 7.40 20.54
CA THR A 136 -5.68 6.49 20.42
C THR A 136 -5.86 5.50 19.26
N ILE A 137 -7.04 4.88 19.12
CA ILE A 137 -7.30 3.91 18.04
C ILE A 137 -7.37 4.61 16.68
N PHE A 138 -8.04 5.77 16.61
CA PHE A 138 -8.15 6.58 15.40
C PHE A 138 -6.76 6.92 14.86
N TYR A 139 -5.92 7.58 15.66
CA TYR A 139 -4.57 7.98 15.25
C TYR A 139 -3.64 6.78 15.05
N GLY A 140 -3.81 5.69 15.82
CA GLY A 140 -3.06 4.46 15.63
C GLY A 140 -3.32 3.82 14.27
N LEU A 141 -4.60 3.63 13.92
CA LEU A 141 -5.01 2.99 12.67
C LEU A 141 -4.73 3.88 11.45
N THR A 142 -5.18 5.13 11.49
CA THR A 142 -5.01 6.08 10.37
C THR A 142 -3.55 6.52 10.22
N GLY A 143 -2.80 6.63 11.32
CA GLY A 143 -1.36 6.92 11.32
C GLY A 143 -0.54 5.74 10.78
N LEU A 144 -0.84 4.50 11.18
CA LEU A 144 -0.21 3.31 10.61
C LEU A 144 -0.44 3.24 9.11
N HIS A 145 -1.67 3.51 8.66
CA HIS A 145 -1.99 3.59 7.24
C HIS A 145 -1.21 4.72 6.53
N GLY A 146 -1.17 5.93 7.12
CA GLY A 146 -0.39 7.04 6.57
C GLY A 146 1.10 6.71 6.42
N ALA A 147 1.69 5.98 7.37
CA ALA A 147 3.06 5.48 7.27
C ALA A 147 3.23 4.50 6.09
N HIS A 148 2.27 3.60 5.88
CA HIS A 148 2.25 2.70 4.73
C HIS A 148 2.14 3.44 3.39
N VAL A 149 1.28 4.45 3.31
CA VAL A 149 1.17 5.32 2.13
C VAL A 149 2.49 6.03 1.86
N PHE A 150 3.17 6.54 2.89
CA PHE A 150 4.47 7.18 2.74
C PHE A 150 5.55 6.21 2.21
N VAL A 151 5.61 4.98 2.74
CA VAL A 151 6.49 3.93 2.22
C VAL A 151 6.14 3.61 0.76
N GLY A 152 4.84 3.47 0.45
CA GLY A 152 4.35 3.25 -0.90
C GLY A 152 4.76 4.37 -1.87
N LEU A 153 4.65 5.62 -1.46
CA LEU A 153 5.07 6.79 -2.23
C LEU A 153 6.57 6.78 -2.47
N THR A 154 7.36 6.36 -1.48
CA THR A 154 8.80 6.22 -1.64
C THR A 154 9.14 5.15 -2.68
N LEU A 155 8.47 3.99 -2.62
CA LEU A 155 8.63 2.92 -3.62
C LEU A 155 8.20 3.36 -5.02
N LEU A 156 7.07 4.07 -5.14
CA LEU A 156 6.59 4.64 -6.39
C LEU A 156 7.52 5.74 -6.92
N GLY A 157 8.09 6.57 -6.06
CA GLY A 157 9.07 7.59 -6.44
C GLY A 157 10.33 6.94 -7.03
N ILE A 158 10.85 5.90 -6.38
CA ILE A 158 11.99 5.11 -6.89
C ILE A 158 11.63 4.46 -8.24
N ALA A 159 10.44 3.85 -8.36
CA ALA A 159 9.98 3.26 -9.61
C ALA A 159 9.85 4.31 -10.71
N THR A 160 9.32 5.49 -10.40
CA THR A 160 9.19 6.61 -11.33
C THR A 160 10.56 7.06 -11.85
N VAL A 161 11.52 7.32 -10.95
CA VAL A 161 12.89 7.70 -11.34
C VAL A 161 13.54 6.63 -12.23
N ARG A 162 13.40 5.34 -11.89
CA ARG A 162 13.91 4.23 -12.71
C ARG A 162 13.21 4.13 -14.07
N ALA A 163 11.92 4.46 -14.15
CA ALA A 163 11.18 4.52 -15.41
C ALA A 163 11.69 5.64 -16.32
N PHE A 164 12.02 6.81 -15.76
CA PHE A 164 12.64 7.90 -16.52
C PHE A 164 14.04 7.54 -17.02
N ARG A 165 14.82 6.79 -16.25
CA ARG A 165 16.14 6.26 -16.65
C ARG A 165 16.05 5.10 -17.65
N GLY A 166 14.85 4.63 -17.99
CA GLY A 166 14.64 3.60 -19.02
C GLY A 166 14.94 2.17 -18.57
N HIS A 167 14.98 1.91 -17.26
CA HIS A 167 15.34 0.60 -16.70
C HIS A 167 14.26 -0.49 -16.89
N TYR A 168 13.08 -0.14 -17.40
CA TYR A 168 11.97 -1.08 -17.59
C TYR A 168 11.71 -1.40 -19.05
N THR A 169 11.37 -2.67 -19.28
CA THR A 169 10.95 -3.22 -20.59
C THR A 169 9.69 -4.06 -20.40
N ALA A 170 9.06 -4.48 -21.50
CA ALA A 170 7.86 -5.32 -21.44
C ALA A 170 8.13 -6.67 -20.75
N GLU A 171 9.35 -7.19 -20.82
CA GLU A 171 9.75 -8.45 -20.17
C GLU A 171 10.30 -8.23 -18.76
N HIS A 172 10.94 -7.09 -18.49
CA HIS A 172 11.57 -6.76 -17.21
C HIS A 172 10.88 -5.57 -16.54
N HIS A 173 9.67 -5.80 -16.00
CA HIS A 173 8.85 -4.78 -15.34
C HIS A 173 8.49 -5.13 -13.88
N HIS A 174 9.10 -6.14 -13.28
CA HIS A 174 8.83 -6.54 -11.89
C HIS A 174 9.08 -5.39 -10.89
N GLY A 175 10.04 -4.50 -11.19
CA GLY A 175 10.31 -3.32 -10.38
C GLY A 175 9.24 -2.21 -10.47
N VAL A 176 8.18 -2.41 -11.25
CA VAL A 176 6.94 -1.61 -11.28
C VAL A 176 5.78 -2.42 -10.71
N GLU A 177 5.73 -3.73 -11.01
CA GLU A 177 4.67 -4.63 -10.56
C GLU A 177 4.65 -4.81 -9.04
N LEU A 178 5.79 -5.05 -8.39
CA LEU A 178 5.85 -5.24 -6.94
C LEU A 178 5.40 -3.98 -6.15
N PRO A 179 5.91 -2.77 -6.44
CA PRO A 179 5.36 -1.54 -5.84
C PRO A 179 3.88 -1.34 -6.16
N GLY A 180 3.42 -1.73 -7.35
CA GLY A 180 2.01 -1.65 -7.75
C GLY A 180 1.10 -2.54 -6.89
N ILE A 181 1.49 -3.80 -6.65
CA ILE A 181 0.75 -4.71 -5.77
C ILE A 181 0.66 -4.14 -4.35
N TYR A 182 1.78 -3.63 -3.82
CA TYR A 182 1.78 -2.97 -2.51
C TYR A 182 0.87 -1.74 -2.48
N TRP A 183 0.92 -0.88 -3.51
CA TRP A 183 0.07 0.32 -3.58
C TRP A 183 -1.42 -0.03 -3.59
N HIS A 184 -1.82 -1.04 -4.35
CA HIS A 184 -3.21 -1.51 -4.36
C HIS A 184 -3.65 -2.08 -3.01
N PHE A 185 -2.78 -2.81 -2.32
CA PHE A 185 -3.09 -3.28 -0.96
C PHE A 185 -3.34 -2.09 -0.01
N VAL A 186 -2.45 -1.10 -0.03
CA VAL A 186 -2.60 0.09 0.81
C VAL A 186 -3.92 0.79 0.51
N ASP A 187 -4.26 1.01 -0.75
CA ASP A 187 -5.53 1.63 -1.16
C ASP A 187 -6.76 0.83 -0.71
N VAL A 188 -6.79 -0.49 -0.92
CA VAL A 188 -7.88 -1.36 -0.44
C VAL A 188 -8.00 -1.27 1.08
N MET A 189 -6.89 -1.25 1.80
CA MET A 189 -6.93 -1.11 3.26
C MET A 189 -7.48 0.24 3.70
N TRP A 190 -7.19 1.31 2.97
CA TRP A 190 -7.79 2.61 3.25
C TRP A 190 -9.30 2.60 3.11
N ILE A 191 -9.85 1.93 2.09
CA ILE A 191 -11.30 1.81 1.91
C ILE A 191 -11.92 1.15 3.15
N VAL A 192 -11.29 0.10 3.69
CA VAL A 192 -11.74 -0.55 4.93
C VAL A 192 -11.64 0.41 6.12
N VAL A 193 -10.51 1.12 6.28
CA VAL A 193 -10.34 2.14 7.33
C VAL A 193 -11.42 3.22 7.24
N TYR A 194 -11.62 3.82 6.07
CA TYR A 194 -12.60 4.86 5.83
C TYR A 194 -14.02 4.36 6.14
N ALA A 195 -14.40 3.19 5.61
CA ALA A 195 -15.72 2.62 5.85
C ALA A 195 -15.97 2.33 7.34
N THR A 196 -14.97 1.81 8.06
CA THR A 196 -15.13 1.43 9.46
C THR A 196 -15.04 2.59 10.44
N ILE A 197 -14.22 3.62 10.18
CA ILE A 197 -13.99 4.73 11.13
C ILE A 197 -14.87 5.94 10.84
N TYR A 198 -15.11 6.25 9.56
CA TYR A 198 -15.83 7.47 9.16
C TYR A 198 -17.32 7.23 8.86
N LEU A 199 -17.72 5.98 8.58
CA LEU A 199 -19.12 5.67 8.23
C LEU A 199 -19.86 4.78 9.25
N ILE A 200 -19.15 3.98 10.05
CA ILE A 200 -19.69 2.84 10.83
C ILE A 200 -19.34 2.94 12.33
#